data_AF-A0A1E5VLS5-F1
#
_entry.id   AF-A0A1E5VLS5-F1
#
_cell.length_a   1.000
_cell.length_b   1.000
_cell.length_c   1.000
_cell.angle_alpha   90.00
_cell.angle_beta   90.00
_cell.angle_gamma   90.00
#
_symmetry.space_group_name_H-M   'P 1'
#
loop_
_entity.id
_entity.type
_entity.pdbx_description
1 polymer ?
#
loop_
_entity_poly.entity_id
_entity_poly.type
_entity_poly.pdbx_seq_one_letter_code
_entity_poly.pdbx_strand_id
1 'polypeptide(L)'
;METLASAMRRENRRFKAPSSSSAASAGAGVASGRVPLVMAFLSCLAWLYVAGREIARKIVEAEMDLTKAKSEGYLWGNRTAAVDSDKKRQLLAVIGVYTGFGSRLKRNTFRGSWMPRGDALKKLEEKGVVIRFVVGRSANRGDSLDRNIDDENRRTKDFLILESHEEAAEELPSKAKFFFSAAVEAWDAEFYVKVEDNINLDLGANNGTNLSGGNLETQNRE
;
A
#
# COMPACT_ATOMS: atom_id res chain seq x y z
N MET A 1 -34.74 -30.09 -1.81
CA MET A 1 -33.63 -29.61 -0.97
C MET A 1 -32.42 -30.50 -1.27
N GLU A 2 -31.68 -30.20 -2.34
CA GLU A 2 -30.43 -30.92 -2.61
C GLU A 2 -29.31 -30.30 -1.77
N THR A 3 -28.66 -31.12 -0.95
CA THR A 3 -27.54 -30.71 -0.09
C THR A 3 -26.29 -30.40 -0.92
N LEU A 4 -25.55 -29.35 -0.51
CA LEU A 4 -24.31 -28.85 -1.11
C LEU A 4 -23.26 -29.92 -1.47
N ALA A 5 -23.26 -31.05 -0.76
CA ALA A 5 -22.39 -32.20 -1.06
C ALA A 5 -22.70 -32.88 -2.42
N SER A 6 -23.94 -32.80 -2.91
CA SER A 6 -24.36 -33.39 -4.19
C SER A 6 -23.94 -32.54 -5.40
N ALA A 7 -23.86 -31.21 -5.23
CA ALA A 7 -23.39 -30.29 -6.26
C ALA A 7 -21.89 -30.44 -6.53
N MET A 8 -21.07 -30.57 -5.48
CA MET A 8 -19.61 -30.75 -5.62
C MET A 8 -19.20 -32.10 -6.25
N ARG A 9 -20.05 -33.13 -6.17
CA ARG A 9 -19.76 -34.44 -6.77
C ARG A 9 -20.02 -34.51 -8.28
N ARG A 10 -20.74 -33.52 -8.84
CA ARG A 10 -20.94 -33.36 -10.29
C ARG A 10 -19.79 -32.61 -10.96
N GLU A 11 -19.17 -31.67 -10.25
CA GLU A 11 -18.11 -30.82 -10.79
C GLU A 11 -16.78 -31.57 -10.93
N ASN A 12 -16.47 -32.49 -10.00
CA ASN A 12 -15.24 -33.28 -10.03
C ASN A 12 -15.21 -34.41 -11.09
N ARG A 13 -16.30 -34.63 -11.84
CA ARG A 13 -16.35 -35.57 -12.98
C ARG A 13 -16.03 -34.92 -14.34
N ARG A 14 -15.86 -33.60 -14.39
CA ARG A 14 -15.54 -32.89 -15.64
C ARG A 14 -14.03 -32.80 -15.94
N PHE A 15 -13.19 -33.14 -14.96
CA PHE A 15 -11.73 -33.20 -15.10
C PHE A 15 -11.21 -34.63 -14.88
N LYS A 16 -11.58 -35.56 -15.77
CA LYS A 16 -10.87 -36.83 -15.88
C LYS A 16 -10.23 -36.90 -17.26
N ALA A 17 -8.90 -36.88 -17.28
CA ALA A 17 -8.10 -37.08 -18.48
C ALA A 17 -8.43 -38.44 -19.11
N PRO A 18 -8.51 -38.56 -20.44
CA PRO A 18 -8.74 -39.85 -21.07
C PRO A 18 -7.52 -40.75 -20.87
N SER A 19 -7.78 -41.97 -20.40
CA SER A 19 -6.84 -43.08 -20.36
C SER A 19 -6.38 -43.45 -21.77
N SER A 20 -5.08 -43.63 -21.92
CA SER A 20 -4.41 -44.09 -23.14
C SER A 20 -4.94 -45.47 -23.58
N SER A 21 -5.80 -45.49 -24.59
CA SER A 21 -6.08 -46.68 -25.39
C SER A 21 -5.24 -46.63 -26.66
N SER A 22 -4.37 -47.62 -26.80
CA SER A 22 -3.61 -47.94 -28.02
C SER A 22 -4.52 -48.16 -29.23
N ALA A 23 -4.31 -47.39 -30.30
CA ALA A 23 -4.84 -47.73 -31.63
C ALA A 23 -3.95 -47.17 -32.75
N ALA A 24 -3.36 -48.11 -33.49
CA ALA A 24 -3.02 -48.13 -34.91
C ALA A 24 -2.40 -46.90 -35.60
N SER A 25 -1.22 -47.17 -36.13
CA SER A 25 -0.50 -46.48 -37.20
C SER A 25 -1.36 -45.99 -38.37
N ALA A 26 -1.17 -44.73 -38.74
CA ALA A 26 -1.23 -44.28 -40.13
C ALA A 26 -0.17 -43.20 -40.31
N GLY A 27 0.85 -43.49 -41.12
CA GLY A 27 1.91 -42.55 -41.43
C GLY A 27 1.37 -41.37 -42.22
N ALA A 28 1.81 -40.17 -41.86
CA ALA A 28 1.88 -39.03 -42.75
C ALA A 28 3.11 -38.21 -42.33
N GLY A 29 3.98 -37.96 -43.31
CA GLY A 29 5.34 -37.49 -43.10
C GLY A 29 5.48 -36.23 -42.26
N VAL A 30 6.59 -36.17 -41.54
CA VAL A 30 7.10 -34.96 -40.89
C VAL A 30 7.38 -33.92 -41.97
N ALA A 31 6.42 -33.04 -42.22
CA ALA A 31 6.68 -31.76 -42.85
C ALA A 31 7.08 -30.78 -41.74
N SER A 32 8.37 -30.50 -41.64
CA SER A 32 8.92 -29.36 -40.89
C SER A 32 8.40 -28.06 -41.53
N GLY A 33 7.15 -27.72 -41.25
CA GLY A 33 6.52 -26.48 -41.70
C GLY A 33 7.05 -25.32 -40.86
N ARG A 34 7.91 -24.49 -41.45
CA ARG A 34 8.21 -23.15 -40.93
C ARG A 34 6.87 -22.45 -40.70
N VAL A 35 6.46 -22.23 -39.45
CA VAL A 35 5.31 -21.37 -39.16
C VAL A 35 5.63 -20.02 -39.82
N PRO A 36 4.80 -19.52 -40.77
CA PRO A 36 5.09 -18.28 -41.44
C PRO A 36 5.29 -17.20 -40.38
N LEU A 37 6.34 -16.38 -40.53
CA LEU A 37 6.63 -15.31 -39.58
C LEU A 37 5.38 -14.44 -39.32
N VAL A 38 4.55 -14.29 -40.36
CA VAL A 38 3.24 -13.61 -40.32
C VAL A 38 2.26 -14.28 -39.36
N MET A 39 2.14 -15.60 -39.34
CA MET A 39 1.24 -16.32 -38.42
C MET A 39 1.73 -16.25 -36.96
N ALA A 40 3.04 -16.28 -36.74
CA ALA A 40 3.63 -16.06 -35.42
C ALA A 40 3.46 -14.59 -34.95
N PHE A 41 3.53 -13.64 -35.87
CA PHE A 41 3.30 -12.23 -35.59
C PHE A 41 1.82 -11.96 -35.26
N LEU A 42 0.90 -12.52 -36.03
CA LEU A 42 -0.54 -12.40 -35.79
C LEU A 42 -0.97 -13.09 -34.48
N SER A 43 -0.37 -14.22 -34.11
CA SER A 43 -0.66 -14.87 -32.82
C SER A 43 -0.14 -14.04 -31.64
N CYS A 44 1.05 -13.43 -31.77
CA CYS A 44 1.61 -12.52 -30.78
C CYS A 44 0.74 -11.26 -30.61
N LEU A 45 0.31 -10.64 -31.72
CA LEU A 45 -0.60 -9.50 -31.71
C LEU A 45 -1.96 -9.85 -31.10
N ALA A 46 -2.51 -11.02 -31.41
CA ALA A 46 -3.77 -11.48 -30.82
C ALA A 46 -3.65 -11.66 -29.31
N TRP A 47 -2.55 -12.24 -28.82
CA TRP A 47 -2.28 -12.34 -27.38
C TRP A 47 -2.11 -10.98 -26.72
N LEU A 48 -1.37 -10.06 -27.33
CA LEU A 48 -1.19 -8.69 -26.82
C LEU A 48 -2.52 -7.93 -26.77
N TYR A 49 -3.37 -8.09 -27.78
CA TYR A 49 -4.70 -7.49 -27.84
C TYR A 49 -5.62 -8.05 -26.74
N VAL A 50 -5.64 -9.36 -26.53
CA VAL A 50 -6.44 -9.99 -25.46
C VAL A 50 -5.95 -9.56 -24.08
N ALA A 51 -4.63 -9.53 -23.84
CA ALA A 51 -4.05 -9.08 -22.58
C ALA A 51 -4.33 -7.60 -22.30
N GLY A 52 -4.25 -6.74 -23.31
CA GLY A 52 -4.60 -5.32 -23.19
C GLY A 52 -6.08 -5.09 -22.90
N ARG A 53 -6.96 -5.91 -23.48
CA ARG A 53 -8.41 -5.83 -23.26
C ARG A 53 -8.81 -6.18 -21.83
N GLU A 54 -8.09 -7.11 -21.20
CA GLU A 54 -8.32 -7.48 -19.80
C GLU A 54 -8.00 -6.31 -18.85
N ILE A 55 -6.93 -5.56 -19.13
CA ILE A 55 -6.57 -4.37 -18.36
C ILE A 55 -7.63 -3.27 -18.55
N ALA A 56 -8.03 -3.00 -19.80
CA ALA A 56 -9.08 -2.02 -20.09
C ALA A 56 -10.42 -2.38 -19.41
N ARG A 57 -10.77 -3.67 -19.37
CA ARG A 57 -11.97 -4.14 -18.67
C ARG A 57 -11.92 -3.86 -17.17
N LYS A 58 -10.78 -4.13 -16.52
CA LYS A 58 -10.58 -3.85 -15.09
C LYS A 58 -10.67 -2.35 -14.77
N ILE A 59 -10.23 -1.49 -15.69
CA ILE A 59 -10.35 -0.03 -15.54
C ILE A 59 -11.82 0.38 -15.58
N VAL A 60 -12.58 -0.06 -16.59
CA VAL A 60 -14.01 0.29 -16.73
C VAL A 60 -14.83 -0.25 -15.55
N GLU A 61 -14.53 -1.46 -15.06
CA GLU A 61 -15.17 -2.03 -13.88
C GLU A 61 -14.90 -1.18 -12.63
N ALA A 62 -13.64 -0.79 -12.41
CA ALA A 62 -13.28 0.09 -11.30
C ALA A 62 -13.93 1.49 -11.42
N GLU A 63 -14.04 2.05 -12.62
CA GLU A 63 -14.75 3.31 -12.87
C GLU A 63 -16.25 3.19 -12.62
N MET A 64 -16.85 2.06 -12.99
CA MET A 64 -18.28 1.79 -12.78
C MET A 64 -18.58 1.58 -11.29
N ASP A 65 -17.71 0.87 -10.56
CA ASP A 65 -17.80 0.72 -9.11
C ASP A 65 -17.59 2.06 -8.38
N LEU A 66 -16.67 2.90 -8.85
CA LEU A 66 -16.47 4.25 -8.33
C LEU A 66 -17.71 5.13 -8.57
N THR A 67 -18.30 5.04 -9.76
CA THR A 67 -19.51 5.79 -10.13
C THR A 67 -20.71 5.32 -9.30
N LYS A 68 -20.84 4.01 -9.09
CA LYS A 68 -21.84 3.40 -8.23
C LYS A 68 -21.67 3.87 -6.79
N ALA A 69 -20.47 3.76 -6.22
CA ALA A 69 -20.17 4.24 -4.87
C ALA A 69 -20.48 5.73 -4.71
N LYS A 70 -20.12 6.56 -5.70
CA LYS A 70 -20.43 8.00 -5.70
C LYS A 70 -21.94 8.27 -5.73
N SER A 71 -22.70 7.48 -6.50
CA SER A 71 -24.17 7.60 -6.56
C SER A 71 -24.86 7.10 -5.29
N GLU A 72 -24.28 6.12 -4.60
CA GLU A 72 -24.71 5.60 -3.30
C GLU A 72 -24.39 6.56 -2.13
N GLY A 73 -23.95 7.78 -2.44
CA GLY A 73 -23.67 8.79 -1.42
C GLY A 73 -22.32 8.60 -0.73
N TYR A 74 -21.39 7.84 -1.33
CA TYR A 74 -20.00 7.80 -0.90
C TYR A 74 -19.31 9.12 -1.27
N LEU A 75 -19.74 10.19 -0.61
CA LEU A 75 -19.13 11.51 -0.66
C LEU A 75 -18.04 11.54 0.41
N TRP A 76 -16.80 11.58 -0.04
CA TRP A 76 -15.60 11.89 0.77
C TRP A 76 -15.67 13.28 1.45
N GLY A 77 -16.73 14.07 1.25
CA GLY A 77 -16.83 15.47 1.70
C GLY A 77 -17.94 15.82 2.70
N ASN A 78 -18.79 14.89 3.15
CA ASN A 78 -19.99 15.28 3.93
C ASN A 78 -20.27 14.46 5.20
N ARG A 79 -19.27 13.72 5.73
CA ARG A 79 -19.40 13.04 7.03
C ARG A 79 -19.29 14.01 8.24
N THR A 80 -19.42 15.32 8.03
CA THR A 80 -19.33 16.34 9.10
C THR A 80 -20.68 16.88 9.59
N ALA A 81 -21.83 16.42 9.07
CA ALA A 81 -23.13 16.96 9.49
C ALA A 81 -24.16 15.93 9.99
N ALA A 82 -23.91 14.61 9.89
CA ALA A 82 -24.95 13.61 10.17
C ALA A 82 -24.45 12.32 10.84
N VAL A 83 -23.48 12.39 11.76
CA VAL A 83 -23.24 11.32 12.74
C VAL A 83 -22.78 11.97 14.05
N ASP A 84 -23.72 12.54 14.79
CA ASP A 84 -23.53 12.89 16.21
C ASP A 84 -23.75 11.61 17.03
N SER A 85 -22.71 10.76 17.06
CA SER A 85 -22.45 9.73 18.08
C SER A 85 -21.10 9.09 17.71
N ASP A 86 -20.12 9.21 18.61
CA ASP A 86 -18.72 8.83 18.43
C ASP A 86 -17.92 9.72 17.46
N LYS A 87 -17.62 10.95 17.93
CA LYS A 87 -16.65 11.86 17.31
C LYS A 87 -15.25 11.22 17.29
N LYS A 88 -14.98 10.35 16.33
CA LYS A 88 -13.61 10.04 15.88
C LYS A 88 -13.05 11.40 15.45
N ARG A 89 -12.15 11.97 16.25
CA ARG A 89 -11.59 13.31 15.98
C ARG A 89 -11.00 13.29 14.57
N GLN A 90 -11.55 14.11 13.68
CA GLN A 90 -11.01 14.27 12.33
C GLN A 90 -9.59 14.83 12.48
N LEU A 91 -8.62 14.05 12.02
CA LEU A 91 -7.21 14.42 12.04
C LEU A 91 -6.91 15.30 10.82
N LEU A 92 -5.95 16.20 10.97
CA LEU A 92 -5.43 16.99 9.85
C LEU A 92 -4.59 16.10 8.93
N ALA A 93 -3.65 15.35 9.51
CA ALA A 93 -2.73 14.54 8.71
C ALA A 93 -2.29 13.26 9.42
N VAL A 94 -2.12 12.21 8.62
CA VAL A 94 -1.40 10.98 9.00
C VAL A 94 -0.14 10.90 8.17
N ILE A 95 1.00 10.85 8.85
CA ILE A 95 2.34 10.81 8.24
C ILE A 95 2.94 9.44 8.50
N GLY A 96 3.12 8.65 7.44
CA GLY A 96 3.77 7.36 7.47
C GLY A 96 5.23 7.46 7.06
N VAL A 97 6.14 7.22 8.00
CA VAL A 97 7.58 7.20 7.74
C VAL A 97 8.03 5.79 7.44
N TYR A 98 8.50 5.52 6.23
CA TYR A 98 8.91 4.19 5.84
C TYR A 98 10.13 3.74 6.64
N THR A 99 10.09 2.50 7.12
CA THR A 99 11.22 1.90 7.84
C THR A 99 11.27 0.40 7.56
N GLY A 100 12.42 -0.21 7.76
CA GLY A 100 12.61 -1.66 7.69
C GLY A 100 13.31 -2.21 8.94
N PHE A 101 13.52 -3.52 9.00
CA PHE A 101 14.13 -4.19 10.15
C PHE A 101 15.53 -3.66 10.49
N GLY A 102 16.36 -3.36 9.48
CA GLY A 102 17.72 -2.84 9.65
C GLY A 102 17.79 -1.35 10.05
N SER A 103 16.69 -0.60 9.98
CA SER A 103 16.71 0.86 10.15
C SER A 103 16.56 1.34 11.60
N ARG A 104 16.86 0.49 12.59
CA ARG A 104 16.69 0.82 14.02
C ARG A 104 17.48 2.06 14.45
N LEU A 105 18.72 2.19 14.01
CA LEU A 105 19.55 3.36 14.31
C LEU A 105 18.95 4.64 13.70
N LYS A 106 18.50 4.57 12.44
CA LYS A 106 17.84 5.69 11.75
C LYS A 106 16.56 6.12 12.48
N ARG A 107 15.70 5.17 12.89
CA ARG A 107 14.50 5.48 13.69
C ARG A 107 14.86 6.21 14.98
N ASN A 108 15.91 5.77 15.66
CA ASN A 108 16.36 6.43 16.88
C ASN A 108 16.88 7.86 16.63
N THR A 109 17.56 8.10 15.51
CA THR A 109 17.96 9.46 15.10
C THR A 109 16.74 10.33 14.76
N PHE A 110 15.73 9.77 14.08
CA PHE A 110 14.53 10.51 13.72
C PHE A 110 13.69 10.93 14.92
N ARG A 111 13.52 10.01 15.86
CA ARG A 111 12.89 10.32 17.14
C ARG A 111 13.76 11.37 17.84
N GLY A 112 13.22 12.54 18.13
CA GLY A 112 13.95 13.61 18.82
C GLY A 112 14.70 14.58 17.91
N SER A 113 14.75 14.35 16.59
CA SER A 113 15.06 15.40 15.62
C SER A 113 13.78 16.11 15.21
N TRP A 114 13.04 15.53 14.27
CA TRP A 114 11.79 16.12 13.77
C TRP A 114 10.53 15.38 14.20
N MET A 115 10.64 14.11 14.61
CA MET A 115 9.54 13.36 15.22
C MET A 115 9.61 13.52 16.75
N PRO A 116 8.67 14.26 17.38
CA PRO A 116 8.67 14.43 18.82
C PRO A 116 8.49 13.09 19.55
N ARG A 117 8.98 12.98 20.78
CA ARG A 117 8.86 11.76 21.61
C ARG A 117 7.88 11.95 22.76
N GLY A 118 7.30 10.84 23.22
CA GLY A 118 6.52 10.78 24.46
C GLY A 118 5.36 11.78 24.47
N ASP A 119 5.34 12.67 25.46
CA ASP A 119 4.25 13.64 25.62
C ASP A 119 4.18 14.69 24.52
N ALA A 120 5.30 15.01 23.87
CA ALA A 120 5.30 15.91 22.71
C ALA A 120 4.64 15.26 21.48
N LEU A 121 4.76 13.94 21.33
CA LEU A 121 4.05 13.19 20.27
C LEU A 121 2.54 13.18 20.56
N LYS A 122 2.14 12.93 21.80
CA LYS A 122 0.72 12.99 22.19
C LYS A 122 0.11 14.36 21.94
N LYS A 123 0.83 15.45 22.26
CA LYS A 123 0.39 16.82 21.96
C LYS A 123 0.24 17.07 20.46
N LEU A 124 1.07 16.43 19.63
CA LEU A 124 0.95 16.53 18.18
C LEU A 124 -0.28 15.75 17.68
N GLU A 125 -0.53 14.56 18.23
CA GLU A 125 -1.73 13.78 17.94
C GLU A 125 -3.01 14.52 18.40
N GLU A 126 -2.96 15.22 19.53
CA GLU A 126 -4.05 16.09 20.01
C GLU A 126 -4.31 17.27 19.07
N LYS A 127 -3.27 17.82 18.42
CA LYS A 127 -3.38 18.84 17.37
C LYS A 127 -3.87 18.27 16.04
N GLY A 128 -4.11 16.96 15.96
CA GLY A 128 -4.65 16.31 14.78
C GLY A 128 -3.59 15.76 13.81
N VAL A 129 -2.32 15.66 14.21
CA VAL A 129 -1.27 15.10 13.35
C VAL A 129 -0.70 13.83 13.96
N VAL A 130 -0.85 12.70 13.26
CA VAL A 130 -0.33 11.40 13.68
C VAL A 130 0.89 11.07 12.84
N ILE A 131 1.99 10.70 13.50
CA ILE A 131 3.23 10.28 12.84
C ILE A 131 3.55 8.86 13.31
N ARG A 132 3.74 7.93 12.36
CA ARG A 132 4.09 6.53 12.68
C ARG A 132 5.14 5.98 11.73
N PHE A 133 6.01 5.12 12.26
CA PHE A 133 6.93 4.31 11.46
C PHE A 133 6.17 3.15 10.81
N VAL A 134 6.20 3.11 9.48
CA VAL A 134 5.52 2.10 8.67
C VAL A 134 6.47 0.96 8.37
N VAL A 135 6.13 -0.22 8.89
CA VAL A 135 6.90 -1.45 8.72
C VAL A 135 5.92 -2.61 8.52
N GLY A 136 6.18 -3.49 7.57
CA GLY A 136 5.51 -4.76 7.42
C GLY A 136 6.15 -5.84 8.29
N ARG A 137 5.74 -7.07 8.03
CA ARG A 137 6.16 -8.27 8.76
C ARG A 137 7.23 -9.03 8.00
N SER A 138 7.99 -9.87 8.68
CA SER A 138 9.01 -10.69 8.03
C SER A 138 8.36 -11.85 7.27
N ALA A 139 9.07 -12.40 6.28
CA ALA A 139 8.62 -13.59 5.53
C ALA A 139 8.22 -14.74 6.46
N ASN A 140 8.99 -14.91 7.54
CA ASN A 140 8.79 -15.91 8.56
C ASN A 140 8.12 -15.27 9.77
N ARG A 141 6.78 -15.20 9.75
CA ARG A 141 5.99 -14.60 10.84
C ARG A 141 6.44 -15.09 12.21
N GLY A 142 6.71 -14.15 13.11
CA GLY A 142 7.11 -14.44 14.49
C GLY A 142 8.58 -14.86 14.67
N ASP A 143 9.42 -14.62 13.67
CA ASP A 143 10.88 -14.72 13.78
C ASP A 143 11.49 -13.61 14.68
N SER A 144 12.82 -13.57 14.77
CA SER A 144 13.51 -12.56 15.58
C SER A 144 13.33 -11.14 15.05
N LEU A 145 13.12 -10.95 13.74
CA LEU A 145 12.87 -9.66 13.12
C LEU A 145 11.52 -9.10 13.55
N ASP A 146 10.46 -9.90 13.44
CA ASP A 146 9.11 -9.56 13.91
C ASP A 146 9.11 -9.26 15.41
N ARG A 147 9.71 -10.15 16.23
CA ARG A 147 9.77 -9.96 17.69
C ARG A 147 10.47 -8.67 18.10
N ASN A 148 11.55 -8.30 17.40
CA ASN A 148 12.27 -7.07 17.69
C ASN A 148 11.40 -5.83 17.41
N ILE A 149 10.64 -5.83 16.31
CA ILE A 149 9.69 -4.76 16.01
C ILE A 149 8.56 -4.72 17.05
N ASP A 150 7.99 -5.87 17.42
CA ASP A 150 6.92 -5.93 18.42
C ASP A 150 7.40 -5.44 19.80
N ASP A 151 8.61 -5.81 20.20
CA ASP A 151 9.23 -5.36 21.45
C ASP A 151 9.58 -3.87 21.43
N GLU A 152 10.03 -3.34 20.29
CA GLU A 152 10.26 -1.90 20.10
C GLU A 152 8.92 -1.14 20.18
N ASN A 153 7.91 -1.59 19.44
CA ASN A 153 6.57 -1.00 19.41
C ASN A 153 5.89 -1.03 20.78
N ARG A 154 6.09 -2.07 21.59
CA ARG A 154 5.56 -2.13 22.96
C ARG A 154 6.08 -0.99 23.84
N ARG A 155 7.32 -0.53 23.59
CA ARG A 155 7.99 0.54 24.34
C ARG A 155 7.66 1.92 23.79
N THR A 156 7.66 2.09 22.47
CA THR A 156 7.56 3.39 21.82
C THR A 156 6.15 3.73 21.35
N LYS A 157 5.34 2.72 21.01
CA LYS A 157 3.97 2.82 20.47
C LYS A 157 3.84 3.73 19.25
N ASP A 158 4.91 3.82 18.46
CA ASP A 158 5.04 4.73 17.33
C ASP A 158 5.09 4.01 15.97
N PHE A 159 4.76 2.72 15.92
CA PHE A 159 4.68 1.97 14.67
C PHE A 159 3.26 1.87 14.12
N LEU A 160 3.18 1.77 12.79
CA LEU A 160 2.07 1.21 12.04
C LEU A 160 2.57 -0.08 11.38
N ILE A 161 2.17 -1.22 11.95
CA ILE A 161 2.61 -2.53 11.48
C ILE A 161 1.63 -3.04 10.43
N LEU A 162 2.13 -3.29 9.21
CA LEU A 162 1.34 -3.76 8.09
C LEU A 162 1.28 -5.30 8.10
N GLU A 163 0.26 -5.86 8.75
CA GLU A 163 0.14 -7.33 8.93
C GLU A 163 0.04 -8.10 7.61
N SER A 164 -0.56 -7.50 6.58
CA SER A 164 -0.75 -8.09 5.25
C SER A 164 0.41 -7.82 4.29
N HIS A 165 1.47 -7.14 4.73
CA HIS A 165 2.63 -6.81 3.91
C HIS A 165 3.88 -7.53 4.44
N GLU A 166 4.63 -8.16 3.53
CA GLU A 166 5.94 -8.70 3.82
C GLU A 166 7.02 -7.67 3.48
N GLU A 167 7.91 -7.38 4.44
CA GLU A 167 9.04 -6.48 4.21
C GLU A 167 10.10 -7.16 3.35
N ALA A 168 10.09 -6.83 2.06
CA ALA A 168 11.14 -7.18 1.11
C ALA A 168 11.72 -5.91 0.45
N ALA A 169 13.00 -5.94 0.09
CA ALA A 169 13.73 -4.79 -0.45
C ALA A 169 13.15 -4.25 -1.78
N GLU A 170 12.37 -5.06 -2.52
CA GLU A 170 11.91 -4.76 -3.88
C GLU A 170 10.41 -4.38 -3.96
N GLU A 171 9.71 -4.24 -2.83
CA GLU A 171 8.25 -4.05 -2.83
C GLU A 171 7.78 -2.62 -2.49
N LEU A 172 8.56 -1.60 -2.90
CA LEU A 172 8.23 -0.18 -2.66
C LEU A 172 6.81 0.25 -3.09
N PRO A 173 6.26 -0.19 -4.26
CA PRO A 173 4.87 0.15 -4.61
C PRO A 173 3.83 -0.62 -3.79
N SER A 174 4.11 -1.87 -3.38
CA SER A 174 3.21 -2.67 -2.54
C SER A 174 3.04 -2.04 -1.16
N LYS A 175 4.14 -1.59 -0.55
CA LYS A 175 4.12 -0.95 0.77
C LYS A 175 3.23 0.30 0.81
N ALA A 176 3.22 1.08 -0.26
CA ALA A 176 2.33 2.24 -0.39
C ALA A 176 0.85 1.86 -0.39
N LYS A 177 0.50 0.82 -1.15
CA LYS A 177 -0.88 0.32 -1.17
C LYS A 177 -1.33 -0.07 0.24
N PHE A 178 -0.57 -0.92 0.92
CA PHE A 178 -0.92 -1.37 2.26
C PHE A 178 -0.90 -0.24 3.29
N PHE A 179 0.04 0.69 3.19
CA PHE A 179 0.08 1.87 4.05
C PHE A 179 -1.20 2.69 3.94
N PHE A 180 -1.58 3.12 2.74
CA PHE A 180 -2.77 3.97 2.58
C PHE A 180 -4.06 3.23 2.95
N SER A 181 -4.15 1.93 2.63
CA SER A 181 -5.30 1.11 3.06
C SER A 181 -5.41 1.04 4.59
N ALA A 182 -4.31 0.71 5.28
CA ALA A 182 -4.31 0.60 6.73
C ALA A 182 -4.51 1.97 7.42
N ALA A 183 -3.95 3.03 6.85
CA ALA A 183 -4.05 4.37 7.41
C ALA A 183 -5.49 4.92 7.38
N VAL A 184 -6.20 4.74 6.26
CA VAL A 184 -7.61 5.16 6.11
C VAL A 184 -8.55 4.34 6.99
N GLU A 185 -8.22 3.08 7.25
CA GLU A 185 -8.99 2.23 8.17
C GLU A 185 -8.80 2.65 9.63
N ALA A 186 -7.54 2.88 10.02
CA ALA A 186 -7.18 3.24 11.38
C ALA A 186 -7.61 4.67 11.75
N TRP A 187 -7.36 5.64 10.87
CA TRP A 187 -7.54 7.07 11.13
C TRP A 187 -8.47 7.72 10.11
N ASP A 188 -9.22 8.73 10.56
CA ASP A 188 -10.02 9.58 9.69
C ASP A 188 -9.31 10.94 9.58
N ALA A 189 -8.52 11.11 8.52
CA ALA A 189 -7.68 12.29 8.28
C ALA A 189 -7.92 12.92 6.91
N GLU A 190 -7.70 14.24 6.80
CA GLU A 190 -7.78 14.94 5.52
C GLU A 190 -6.61 14.59 4.59
N PHE A 191 -5.40 14.48 5.15
CA PHE A 191 -4.19 14.20 4.40
C PHE A 191 -3.49 12.92 4.87
N TYR A 192 -3.09 12.09 3.92
CA TYR A 192 -2.23 10.93 4.15
C TYR A 192 -0.91 11.15 3.42
N VAL A 193 0.17 11.22 4.17
CA VAL A 193 1.50 11.58 3.65
C VAL A 193 2.45 10.40 3.85
N LYS A 194 3.10 9.98 2.77
CA LYS A 194 4.20 9.04 2.79
C LYS A 194 5.52 9.81 2.89
N VAL A 195 6.41 9.39 3.78
CA VAL A 195 7.74 9.99 3.98
C VAL A 195 8.81 8.90 3.92
N GLU A 196 9.89 9.16 3.19
CA GLU A 196 11.05 8.27 3.11
C GLU A 196 11.99 8.49 4.31
N ASP A 197 12.81 7.47 4.62
CA ASP A 197 13.70 7.42 5.78
C ASP A 197 14.98 8.28 5.65
N ASN A 198 15.00 9.24 4.74
CA ASN A 198 16.09 10.19 4.50
C ASN A 198 15.62 11.66 4.42
N ILE A 199 14.34 11.92 4.71
CA ILE A 199 13.75 13.26 4.66
C ILE A 199 13.62 13.82 6.08
N ASN A 200 14.02 15.08 6.25
CA ASN A 200 13.74 15.86 7.45
C ASN A 200 12.51 16.74 7.19
N LEU A 201 11.47 16.59 8.02
CA LEU A 201 10.28 17.44 7.96
C LEU A 201 10.39 18.54 9.01
N ASP A 202 10.23 19.79 8.61
CA ASP A 202 10.03 20.88 9.57
C ASP A 202 8.53 21.00 9.85
N LEU A 203 8.13 20.60 11.07
CA LEU A 203 6.75 20.73 11.56
C LEU A 203 6.54 22.03 12.34
N GLY A 204 7.58 22.88 12.39
CA GLY A 204 7.51 24.23 12.89
C GLY A 204 6.63 25.07 11.98
N ALA A 205 5.49 25.52 12.52
CA ALA A 205 4.77 26.63 11.94
C ALA A 205 5.75 27.79 11.74
N ASN A 206 6.00 28.17 10.49
CA ASN A 206 6.58 29.45 10.14
C ASN A 206 5.64 30.53 10.70
N ASN A 207 5.83 30.91 11.96
CA ASN A 207 5.38 32.20 12.44
C ASN A 207 6.14 33.22 11.59
N GLY A 208 5.40 33.95 10.75
CA GLY A 208 5.96 34.96 9.88
C GLY A 208 6.75 36.00 10.67
N THR A 209 8.06 35.81 10.79
CA THR A 209 8.98 36.90 11.05
C THR A 209 9.26 37.54 9.71
N ASN A 210 8.53 38.63 9.46
CA ASN A 210 8.86 39.64 8.47
C ASN A 210 10.38 39.81 8.38
N LEU A 211 10.96 39.39 7.26
CA LEU A 211 12.26 39.87 6.81
C LEU A 211 12.04 41.27 6.25
N SER A 212 11.85 42.23 7.15
CA SER A 212 12.13 43.64 6.86
C SER A 212 13.65 43.78 6.80
N GLY A 213 14.13 44.30 5.67
CA GLY A 213 15.54 44.45 5.38
C GLY A 213 16.29 45.41 6.31
N GLY A 214 17.61 45.32 6.24
CA GLY A 214 18.56 46.17 6.96
C GLY A 214 19.84 45.39 7.25
N ASN A 215 20.65 45.12 6.23
CA ASN A 215 21.82 45.91 5.82
C ASN A 215 23.11 45.29 6.38
N LEU A 216 23.99 44.84 5.47
CA LEU A 216 25.39 44.59 5.75
C LEU A 216 26.03 45.92 6.14
N GLU A 217 26.60 46.01 7.33
CA GLU A 217 27.72 46.93 7.54
C GLU A 217 28.74 46.36 8.51
N THR A 218 29.92 46.17 7.93
CA THR A 218 31.23 46.01 8.54
C THR A 218 31.51 47.05 9.62
N GLN A 219 32.04 46.65 10.79
CA GLN A 219 33.21 47.31 11.39
C GLN A 219 33.80 46.57 12.60
N ASN A 220 35.11 46.39 12.49
CA ASN A 220 36.16 46.31 13.52
C ASN A 220 35.90 47.04 14.85
N ARG A 221 36.68 46.61 15.87
CA ARG A 221 36.97 47.12 17.24
C ARG A 221 36.23 46.35 18.33
N GLU A 222 36.88 45.82 19.38
CA GLU A 222 38.23 45.97 19.98
C GLU A 222 38.81 44.61 20.37
#